data_AF-A0A1C2AEK8-F1
#
_entry.id   AF-A0A1C2AEK8-F1
#
_cell.length_a   1.000
_cell.length_b   1.000
_cell.length_c   1.000
_cell.angle_alpha   90.00
_cell.angle_beta   90.00
_cell.angle_gamma   90.00
#
_symmetry.space_group_name_H-M   'P 1'
#
loop_
_entity.id
_entity.type
_entity.pdbx_description
1 polymer ?
#
loop_
_entity_poly.entity_id
_entity_poly.type
_entity_poly.pdbx_seq_one_letter_code
_entity_poly.pdbx_strand_id
1 'polypeptide(L)'
;ANLVNEAALLAARKNKRIVTYQEFEEAKDKVMMGSERRSMVMSEEEKKLTAYHEAGHAIVTINEKAAYPIHKATIIPRGRALGMVMQLPERDEVSQTREQLHAQMAIAMGGRVAEEIIFGDDKVTTGAASDIEQATKRARAMVMRAGLSKEMGPVAYGENEEEVFLGRSVARQQNMSEETARKVDSEIRKFVDMGYERARKVLTEKIDDLH
;
A
#
# COMPACT_ATOMS: atom_id res chain seq x y z
N ALA A 1 -22.33 7.86 5.35
CA ALA A 1 -23.09 7.75 6.61
C ALA A 1 -22.22 7.32 7.80
N ASN A 2 -21.36 6.30 7.67
CA ASN A 2 -20.58 5.76 8.80
C ASN A 2 -19.60 6.77 9.46
N LEU A 3 -18.90 7.61 8.67
CA LEU A 3 -17.91 8.56 9.18
C LEU A 3 -18.47 9.59 10.18
N VAL A 4 -19.61 10.22 9.84
CA VAL A 4 -20.25 11.24 10.68
C VAL A 4 -20.69 10.64 12.02
N ASN A 5 -21.22 9.41 11.99
CA ASN A 5 -21.62 8.70 13.19
C ASN A 5 -20.40 8.39 14.09
N GLU A 6 -19.30 7.91 13.50
CA GLU A 6 -18.06 7.66 14.23
C GLU A 6 -17.49 8.93 14.86
N ALA A 7 -17.51 10.06 14.15
CA ALA A 7 -17.07 11.35 14.69
C ALA A 7 -17.93 11.80 15.88
N ALA A 8 -19.26 11.64 15.79
CA ALA A 8 -20.17 11.95 16.89
C ALA A 8 -19.95 11.05 18.11
N LEU A 9 -19.74 9.74 17.89
CA LEU A 9 -19.44 8.79 18.96
C LEU A 9 -18.11 9.10 19.66
N LEU A 10 -17.09 9.51 18.90
CA LEU A 10 -15.80 9.94 19.46
C LEU A 10 -15.94 11.22 20.29
N ALA A 11 -16.71 12.21 19.82
CA ALA A 11 -17.01 13.42 20.57
C ALA A 11 -17.69 13.09 21.91
N ALA A 12 -18.73 12.23 21.85
CA ALA A 12 -19.49 11.81 23.03
C ALA A 12 -18.61 11.06 24.05
N ARG A 13 -17.72 10.16 23.61
CA ARG A 13 -16.77 9.45 24.50
C ARG A 13 -15.82 10.41 25.23
N LYS A 14 -15.48 11.54 24.62
CA LYS A 14 -14.63 12.59 25.21
C LYS A 14 -15.43 13.63 25.99
N ASN A 15 -16.74 13.41 26.21
CA ASN A 15 -17.65 14.38 26.82
C ASN A 15 -17.67 15.76 26.13
N LYS A 16 -17.39 15.80 24.82
CA LYS A 16 -17.48 17.04 24.02
C LYS A 16 -18.93 17.28 23.60
N ARG A 17 -19.38 18.53 23.70
CA ARG A 17 -20.71 18.97 23.25
C ARG A 17 -20.79 19.28 21.75
N ILE A 18 -19.65 19.52 21.11
CA ILE A 18 -19.53 19.91 19.70
C ILE A 18 -18.55 18.94 19.05
N VAL A 19 -18.92 18.43 17.87
CA VAL A 19 -18.04 17.66 17.01
C VAL A 19 -17.17 18.64 16.23
N THR A 20 -15.85 18.52 16.34
CA THR A 20 -14.90 19.37 15.62
C THR A 20 -14.19 18.59 14.52
N TYR A 21 -13.37 19.29 13.73
CA TYR A 21 -12.53 18.67 12.71
C TYR A 21 -11.66 17.53 13.28
N GLN A 22 -11.19 17.65 14.52
CA GLN A 22 -10.37 16.61 15.17
C GLN A 22 -11.11 15.27 15.28
N GLU A 23 -12.41 15.28 15.61
CA GLU A 23 -13.21 14.05 15.69
C GLU A 23 -13.46 13.45 14.31
N PHE A 24 -13.58 14.27 13.27
CA PHE A 24 -13.67 13.78 11.89
C PHE A 24 -12.37 13.15 11.41
N GLU A 25 -11.21 13.74 11.73
CA GLU A 25 -9.90 13.15 11.43
C GLU A 25 -9.72 11.80 12.14
N GLU A 26 -10.01 11.72 13.44
CA GLU A 26 -9.91 10.48 14.20
C GLU A 26 -10.93 9.42 13.73
N ALA A 27 -12.14 9.83 13.35
CA ALA A 27 -13.14 8.93 12.79
C ALA A 27 -12.69 8.39 11.43
N LYS A 28 -12.12 9.24 10.57
CA LYS A 28 -11.57 8.85 9.28
C LYS A 28 -10.44 7.84 9.46
N ASP A 29 -9.49 8.13 10.36
CA ASP A 29 -8.43 7.19 10.72
C ASP A 29 -9.01 5.84 11.16
N LYS A 30 -10.02 5.86 12.03
CA LYS A 30 -10.64 4.65 12.57
C LYS A 30 -11.36 3.84 11.49
N VAL A 31 -12.07 4.51 10.58
CA VAL A 31 -12.79 3.86 9.47
C VAL A 31 -11.80 3.25 8.47
N MET A 32 -10.70 3.94 8.17
CA MET A 32 -9.70 3.50 7.20
C MET A 32 -8.76 2.42 7.75
N MET A 33 -8.29 2.57 8.99
CA MET A 33 -7.21 1.74 9.57
C MET A 33 -7.64 0.88 10.75
N GLY A 34 -8.85 1.09 11.28
CA GLY A 34 -9.28 0.50 12.53
C GLY A 34 -8.88 1.33 13.75
N SER A 35 -9.25 0.83 14.92
CA SER A 35 -9.08 1.56 16.18
C SER A 35 -7.61 1.63 16.62
N GLU A 36 -7.22 2.77 17.18
CA GLU A 36 -5.91 3.00 17.82
C GLU A 36 -5.66 2.02 18.97
N ARG A 37 -4.48 1.41 19.01
CA ARG A 37 -4.10 0.42 20.04
C ARG A 37 -3.26 1.05 21.15
N ARG A 38 -3.87 1.87 21.99
CA ARG A 38 -3.20 2.58 23.10
C ARG A 38 -2.53 1.69 24.15
N SER A 39 -2.99 0.45 24.29
CA SER A 39 -2.43 -0.52 25.23
C SER A 39 -1.27 -1.34 24.68
N MET A 40 -0.95 -1.21 23.39
CA MET A 40 0.17 -1.93 22.78
C MET A 40 1.47 -1.23 23.16
N VAL A 41 2.28 -1.89 23.99
CA VAL A 41 3.61 -1.42 24.34
C VAL A 41 4.58 -1.99 23.32
N MET A 42 5.12 -1.13 22.47
CA MET A 42 6.23 -1.46 21.57
C MET A 42 7.55 -1.16 22.26
N SER A 43 8.53 -2.05 22.12
CA SER A 43 9.92 -1.78 22.50
C SER A 43 10.49 -0.64 21.67
N GLU A 44 11.56 0.00 22.14
CA GLU A 44 12.24 1.06 21.39
C GLU A 44 12.82 0.55 20.07
N GLU A 45 13.23 -0.72 20.02
CA GLU A 45 13.72 -1.36 18.79
C GLU A 45 12.58 -1.54 17.76
N GLU A 46 11.41 -2.03 18.19
CA GLU A 46 10.24 -2.15 17.30
C GLU A 46 9.75 -0.79 16.80
N LYS A 47 9.71 0.22 17.69
CA LYS A 47 9.36 1.60 17.28
C LYS A 47 10.35 2.15 16.27
N LYS A 48 11.65 1.95 16.48
CA LYS A 48 12.70 2.36 15.55
C LYS A 48 12.51 1.67 14.20
N LEU A 49 12.29 0.37 14.21
CA LEU A 49 12.05 -0.40 12.99
C LEU A 49 10.83 0.11 12.22
N THR A 50 9.69 0.27 12.89
CA THR A 50 8.49 0.84 12.29
C THR A 50 8.74 2.26 11.77
N ALA A 51 9.49 3.09 12.49
CA ALA A 51 9.81 4.44 12.03
C ALA A 51 10.62 4.44 10.73
N TYR A 52 11.65 3.60 10.61
CA TYR A 52 12.42 3.47 9.37
C TYR A 52 11.58 2.87 8.23
N HIS A 53 10.70 1.93 8.53
CA HIS A 53 9.77 1.36 7.55
C HIS A 53 8.84 2.43 6.97
N GLU A 54 8.15 3.18 7.82
CA GLU A 54 7.25 4.25 7.38
C GLU A 54 8.02 5.41 6.73
N ALA A 55 9.23 5.73 7.21
CA ALA A 55 10.10 6.70 6.57
C ALA A 55 10.47 6.27 5.14
N GLY A 56 10.70 4.97 4.92
CA GLY A 56 10.91 4.39 3.59
C GLY A 56 9.75 4.69 2.64
N HIS A 57 8.51 4.41 3.06
CA HIS A 57 7.33 4.76 2.27
C HIS A 57 7.22 6.26 2.00
N ALA A 58 7.47 7.10 3.03
CA ALA A 58 7.33 8.54 2.92
C ALA A 58 8.37 9.15 1.97
N ILE A 59 9.64 8.79 2.11
CA ILE A 59 10.75 9.32 1.31
C ILE A 59 10.60 8.89 -0.15
N VAL A 60 10.22 7.63 -0.41
CA VAL A 60 9.94 7.21 -1.79
C VAL A 60 8.77 7.99 -2.36
N THR A 61 7.68 8.18 -1.59
CA THR A 61 6.50 8.93 -2.04
C THR A 61 6.84 10.36 -2.45
N ILE A 62 7.56 11.12 -1.62
CA ILE A 62 7.87 12.54 -1.91
C ILE A 62 8.83 12.73 -3.08
N ASN A 63 9.61 11.70 -3.43
CA ASN A 63 10.57 11.74 -4.53
C ASN A 63 10.01 11.15 -5.84
N GLU A 64 8.86 10.48 -5.79
CA GLU A 64 8.15 9.96 -6.96
C GLU A 64 7.24 11.03 -7.57
N LYS A 65 7.60 11.53 -8.77
CA LYS A 65 6.87 12.63 -9.43
C LYS A 65 5.39 12.34 -9.70
N ALA A 66 5.05 11.07 -9.92
CA ALA A 66 3.70 10.61 -10.21
C ALA A 66 2.98 10.05 -8.97
N ALA A 67 3.55 10.19 -7.77
CA ALA A 67 2.88 9.81 -6.54
C ALA A 67 1.82 10.85 -6.14
N TYR A 68 0.82 10.40 -5.39
CA TYR A 68 -0.12 11.31 -4.73
C TYR A 68 0.55 11.94 -3.50
N PRO A 69 0.14 13.15 -3.09
CA PRO A 69 0.70 13.78 -1.91
C PRO A 69 0.42 12.97 -0.64
N ILE A 70 1.38 13.00 0.28
CA ILE A 70 1.21 12.42 1.61
C ILE A 70 0.19 13.27 2.38
N HIS A 71 -0.86 12.62 2.83
CA HIS A 71 -1.83 13.21 3.72
C HIS A 71 -1.45 13.01 5.19
N LYS A 72 -0.87 11.84 5.51
CA LYS A 72 -0.48 11.49 6.88
C LYS A 72 0.63 10.46 6.90
N ALA A 73 1.56 10.61 7.83
CA ALA A 73 2.55 9.59 8.18
C ALA A 73 2.54 9.38 9.70
N THR A 74 2.50 8.13 10.17
CA THR A 74 2.44 7.83 11.61
C THR A 74 3.04 6.47 11.93
N ILE A 75 3.62 6.35 13.13
CA ILE A 75 4.09 5.09 13.72
C ILE A 75 3.18 4.60 14.87
N ILE A 76 1.97 5.16 14.95
CA ILE A 76 1.01 4.81 16.00
C ILE A 76 0.21 3.58 15.54
N PRO A 77 0.24 2.47 16.28
CA PRO A 77 -0.40 1.23 15.86
C PRO A 77 -1.94 1.37 15.81
N ARG A 78 -2.53 0.95 14.70
CA ARG A 78 -3.98 0.97 14.44
C ARG A 78 -4.42 -0.34 13.80
N GLY A 79 -5.46 -0.96 14.35
CA GLY A 79 -5.93 -2.25 13.86
C GLY A 79 -4.82 -3.29 13.80
N ARG A 80 -4.46 -3.72 12.58
CA ARG A 80 -3.37 -4.67 12.30
C ARG A 80 -2.05 -4.01 11.89
N ALA A 81 -2.05 -2.70 11.60
CA ALA A 81 -0.87 -1.97 11.17
C ALA A 81 -0.12 -1.36 12.36
N LEU A 82 1.21 -1.33 12.29
CA LEU A 82 2.09 -0.73 13.32
C LEU A 82 2.42 0.74 13.00
N GLY A 83 2.40 1.10 11.73
CA GLY A 83 2.50 2.46 11.21
C GLY A 83 1.72 2.57 9.90
N MET A 84 1.72 3.76 9.31
CA MET A 84 1.19 4.00 7.96
C MET A 84 1.70 5.32 7.38
N VAL A 85 1.97 5.30 6.07
CA VAL A 85 1.97 6.49 5.21
C VAL A 85 0.73 6.46 4.30
N MET A 86 -0.19 7.40 4.54
CA MET A 86 -1.40 7.57 3.76
C MET A 86 -1.21 8.63 2.67
N GLN A 87 -1.50 8.22 1.44
CA GLN A 87 -1.57 9.09 0.27
C GLN A 87 -3.01 9.48 -0.03
N LEU A 88 -3.23 10.71 -0.49
CA LEU A 88 -4.56 11.18 -0.90
C LEU A 88 -4.49 11.90 -2.25
N PRO A 89 -5.18 11.42 -3.30
CA PRO A 89 -5.30 12.15 -4.56
C PRO A 89 -5.98 13.52 -4.37
N GLU A 90 -5.53 14.53 -5.12
CA GLU A 90 -6.15 15.87 -5.07
C GLU A 90 -7.52 15.92 -5.77
N ARG A 91 -7.77 14.95 -6.65
CA ARG A 91 -8.99 14.85 -7.46
C ARG A 91 -9.39 13.39 -7.57
N ASP A 92 -10.68 13.17 -7.78
CA ASP A 92 -11.19 11.84 -8.12
C ASP A 92 -10.58 11.40 -9.46
N GLU A 93 -9.86 10.29 -9.45
CA GLU A 93 -9.26 9.70 -10.64
C GLU A 93 -10.09 8.50 -11.12
N VAL A 94 -10.38 8.48 -12.42
CA VAL A 94 -11.08 7.35 -13.07
C VAL A 94 -10.10 6.28 -13.54
N SER A 95 -8.84 6.66 -13.80
CA SER A 95 -7.81 5.77 -14.35
C SER A 95 -6.41 6.20 -13.92
N GLN A 96 -5.47 5.25 -13.83
CA GLN A 96 -4.07 5.51 -13.49
C GLN A 96 -3.16 5.31 -14.71
N THR A 97 -2.18 6.18 -14.87
CA THR A 97 -1.13 6.06 -15.89
C THR A 97 -0.12 4.97 -15.53
N ARG A 98 0.62 4.47 -16.52
CA ARG A 98 1.73 3.53 -16.29
C ARG A 98 2.78 4.10 -15.33
N GLU A 99 3.07 5.40 -15.41
CA GLU A 99 4.04 6.06 -14.52
C GLU A 99 3.55 6.10 -13.06
N GLN A 100 2.27 6.46 -12.83
CA GLN A 100 1.65 6.39 -11.51
C GLN A 100 1.71 4.97 -10.94
N LEU A 101 1.42 3.96 -11.75
CA LEU A 101 1.48 2.57 -11.32
C LEU A 101 2.91 2.15 -10.94
N HIS A 102 3.93 2.55 -11.71
CA HIS A 102 5.32 2.32 -11.34
C HIS A 102 5.73 3.04 -10.06
N ALA A 103 5.28 4.28 -9.85
CA ALA A 103 5.51 5.00 -8.59
C ALA A 103 4.89 4.24 -7.41
N GLN A 104 3.65 3.76 -7.55
CA GLN A 104 2.98 2.95 -6.53
C GLN A 104 3.72 1.64 -6.22
N MET A 105 4.32 0.99 -7.23
CA MET A 105 5.17 -0.18 -7.03
C MET A 105 6.42 0.16 -6.21
N ALA A 106 7.08 1.29 -6.50
CA ALA A 106 8.24 1.74 -5.74
C ALA A 106 7.87 2.08 -4.29
N ILE A 107 6.77 2.81 -4.10
CA ILE A 107 6.28 3.18 -2.77
C ILE A 107 6.00 1.94 -1.92
N ALA A 108 5.31 0.92 -2.47
CA ALA A 108 5.03 -0.31 -1.76
C ALA A 108 6.30 -1.06 -1.32
N MET A 109 7.40 -0.94 -2.06
CA MET A 109 8.68 -1.55 -1.70
C MET A 109 9.51 -0.70 -0.72
N GLY A 110 9.12 0.56 -0.50
CA GLY A 110 9.87 1.53 0.30
C GLY A 110 10.18 1.06 1.72
N GLY A 111 9.20 0.54 2.44
CA GLY A 111 9.38 0.05 3.81
C GLY A 111 10.37 -1.12 3.92
N ARG A 112 10.19 -2.15 3.08
CA ARG A 112 11.12 -3.30 2.98
C ARG A 112 12.55 -2.86 2.70
N VAL A 113 12.73 -1.97 1.72
CA VAL A 113 14.06 -1.54 1.28
C VAL A 113 14.72 -0.64 2.33
N ALA A 114 13.96 0.22 3.01
CA ALA A 114 14.48 1.03 4.10
C ALA A 114 14.96 0.17 5.28
N GLU A 115 14.20 -0.87 5.66
CA GLU A 115 14.63 -1.83 6.67
C GLU A 115 15.96 -2.50 6.28
N GLU A 116 16.09 -2.93 5.04
CA GLU A 116 17.28 -3.61 4.55
C GLU A 116 18.52 -2.70 4.54
N ILE A 117 18.37 -1.45 4.08
CA ILE A 117 19.48 -0.48 4.04
C ILE A 117 19.98 -0.17 5.46
N ILE A 118 19.08 0.00 6.43
CA ILE A 118 19.40 0.50 7.76
C ILE A 118 19.78 -0.63 8.73
N PHE A 119 19.12 -1.77 8.64
CA PHE A 119 19.29 -2.88 9.59
C PHE A 119 20.03 -4.10 9.00
N GLY A 120 20.18 -4.15 7.67
CA GLY A 120 20.74 -5.29 6.95
C GLY A 120 19.69 -6.36 6.60
N ASP A 121 20.03 -7.23 5.64
CA ASP A 121 19.13 -8.25 5.07
C ASP A 121 18.59 -9.24 6.12
N ASP A 122 19.43 -9.65 7.08
CA ASP A 122 19.06 -10.57 8.15
C ASP A 122 18.03 -10.01 9.12
N LYS A 123 17.83 -8.69 9.14
CA LYS A 123 16.92 -7.99 10.07
C LYS A 123 15.63 -7.52 9.42
N VAL A 124 15.42 -7.82 8.14
CA VAL A 124 14.19 -7.42 7.47
C VAL A 124 13.01 -8.25 7.96
N THR A 125 11.89 -7.60 8.25
CA THR A 125 10.78 -8.20 8.98
C THR A 125 9.68 -8.74 8.06
N THR A 126 8.75 -9.47 8.67
CA THR A 126 7.49 -9.87 8.04
C THR A 126 6.45 -8.73 7.99
N GLY A 127 6.78 -7.55 8.54
CA GLY A 127 5.90 -6.37 8.54
C GLY A 127 5.52 -5.89 7.14
N ALA A 128 6.43 -6.02 6.18
CA ALA A 128 6.23 -5.63 4.77
C ALA A 128 5.28 -6.56 3.97
N ALA A 129 4.72 -7.61 4.58
CA ALA A 129 3.93 -8.61 3.87
C ALA A 129 2.70 -8.01 3.16
N SER A 130 2.02 -7.05 3.79
CA SER A 130 0.86 -6.40 3.18
C SER A 130 1.26 -5.55 1.98
N ASP A 131 2.40 -4.88 2.02
CA ASP A 131 2.87 -4.03 0.92
C ASP A 131 3.30 -4.87 -0.28
N ILE A 132 3.98 -6.00 -0.01
CA ILE A 132 4.35 -6.98 -1.04
C ILE A 132 3.09 -7.59 -1.69
N GLU A 133 2.08 -7.93 -0.91
CA GLU A 133 0.80 -8.44 -1.44
C GLU A 133 0.11 -7.40 -2.33
N GLN A 134 0.03 -6.15 -1.87
CA GLN A 134 -0.56 -5.05 -2.63
C GLN A 134 0.21 -4.77 -3.93
N ALA A 135 1.54 -4.73 -3.88
CA ALA A 135 2.39 -4.58 -5.05
C ALA A 135 2.18 -5.73 -6.05
N THR A 136 2.15 -6.98 -5.56
CA THR A 136 1.94 -8.17 -6.39
C THR A 136 0.57 -8.14 -7.05
N LYS A 137 -0.49 -7.77 -6.31
CA LYS A 137 -1.85 -7.63 -6.85
C LYS A 137 -1.92 -6.55 -7.92
N ARG A 138 -1.25 -5.41 -7.70
CA ARG A 138 -1.17 -4.31 -8.65
C ARG A 138 -0.40 -4.73 -9.91
N ALA A 139 0.77 -5.34 -9.78
CA ALA A 139 1.54 -5.88 -10.90
C ALA A 139 0.73 -6.91 -11.71
N ARG A 140 0.00 -7.80 -11.04
CA ARG A 140 -0.91 -8.75 -11.70
C ARG A 140 -1.98 -8.02 -12.52
N ALA A 141 -2.61 -6.99 -11.96
CA ALA A 141 -3.60 -6.18 -12.69
C ALA A 141 -2.96 -5.42 -13.88
N MET A 142 -1.74 -4.92 -13.72
CA MET A 142 -0.98 -4.27 -14.80
C MET A 142 -0.75 -5.22 -15.98
N VAL A 143 -0.40 -6.48 -15.71
CA VAL A 143 -0.15 -7.50 -16.73
C VAL A 143 -1.45 -8.02 -17.32
N MET A 144 -2.37 -8.49 -16.47
CA MET A 144 -3.52 -9.27 -16.91
C MET A 144 -4.70 -8.41 -17.37
N ARG A 145 -4.93 -7.23 -16.78
CA ARG A 145 -6.13 -6.42 -17.08
C ARG A 145 -5.81 -5.16 -17.86
N ALA A 146 -4.74 -4.47 -17.48
CA ALA A 146 -4.38 -3.19 -18.09
C ALA A 146 -3.48 -3.32 -19.33
N GLY A 147 -3.01 -4.53 -19.66
CA GLY A 147 -2.22 -4.77 -20.87
C GLY A 147 -0.90 -3.98 -20.90
N LEU A 148 -0.30 -3.71 -19.73
CA LEU A 148 0.86 -2.84 -19.61
C LEU A 148 2.19 -3.54 -19.83
N SER A 149 2.19 -4.88 -19.91
CA SER A 149 3.36 -5.66 -20.32
C SER A 149 3.61 -5.50 -21.82
N LYS A 150 4.86 -5.21 -22.20
CA LYS A 150 5.26 -5.18 -23.61
C LYS A 150 5.30 -6.58 -24.23
N GLU A 151 5.63 -7.59 -23.43
CA GLU A 151 5.75 -8.98 -23.87
C GLU A 151 4.37 -9.61 -24.09
N MET A 152 3.43 -9.35 -23.18
CA MET A 152 2.06 -9.86 -23.30
C MET A 152 1.19 -8.99 -24.22
N GLY A 153 1.55 -7.72 -24.38
CA GLY A 153 0.79 -6.76 -25.18
C GLY A 153 -0.52 -6.31 -24.51
N PRO A 154 -1.31 -5.48 -25.21
CA PRO A 154 -2.55 -4.90 -24.70
C PRO A 154 -3.74 -5.87 -24.80
N VAL A 155 -3.60 -7.06 -24.21
CA VAL A 155 -4.63 -8.10 -24.19
C VAL A 155 -5.11 -8.32 -22.75
N ALA A 156 -6.41 -8.43 -22.56
CA ALA A 156 -6.99 -8.81 -21.28
C ALA A 156 -6.89 -10.33 -21.10
N TYR A 157 -6.17 -10.76 -20.07
CA TYR A 157 -6.03 -12.14 -19.64
C TYR A 157 -6.91 -12.40 -18.43
N GLY A 158 -7.75 -13.44 -18.50
CA GLY A 158 -8.64 -13.80 -17.41
C GLY A 158 -9.87 -12.91 -17.34
N GLU A 159 -10.75 -13.02 -18.34
CA GLU A 159 -12.14 -12.57 -18.19
C GLU A 159 -12.91 -13.57 -17.31
N ASN A 160 -13.42 -13.07 -16.19
CA ASN A 160 -14.73 -13.37 -15.58
C ASN A 160 -14.71 -12.97 -14.09
N GLU A 161 -14.83 -11.67 -13.82
CA GLU A 161 -15.26 -11.17 -12.51
C GLU A 161 -16.65 -10.53 -12.59
N GLU A 162 -17.45 -10.86 -13.62
CA GLU A 162 -18.80 -10.32 -13.75
C GLU A 162 -19.87 -11.35 -13.35
N GLU A 163 -20.49 -11.02 -12.22
CA GLU A 163 -21.71 -11.55 -11.61
C GLU A 163 -21.63 -12.83 -10.77
N VAL A 164 -21.23 -12.65 -9.49
CA VAL A 164 -21.69 -13.51 -8.40
C VAL A 164 -23.18 -13.22 -8.15
N PHE A 165 -24.06 -13.78 -8.97
CA PHE A 165 -25.49 -13.84 -8.69
C PHE A 165 -25.86 -15.22 -8.13
N LEU A 166 -26.29 -15.24 -6.87
CA LEU A 166 -26.97 -16.35 -6.16
C LEU A 166 -26.30 -17.74 -6.22
N GLY A 167 -25.37 -17.98 -5.28
CA GLY A 167 -25.34 -19.26 -4.56
C GLY A 167 -24.62 -20.46 -5.17
N ARG A 168 -23.86 -20.30 -6.26
CA ARG A 168 -22.91 -21.34 -6.72
C ARG A 168 -21.57 -20.72 -7.11
N SER A 169 -20.59 -20.88 -6.23
CA SER A 169 -19.17 -20.75 -6.58
C SER A 169 -18.79 -21.86 -7.56
N VAL A 170 -19.03 -21.63 -8.84
CA VAL A 170 -18.47 -22.47 -9.91
C VAL A 170 -17.04 -22.02 -10.08
N ALA A 171 -16.09 -22.77 -9.52
CA ALA A 171 -14.69 -22.66 -9.87
C ALA A 171 -14.54 -23.01 -11.36
N ARG A 172 -14.61 -22.00 -12.23
CA ARG A 172 -14.21 -22.13 -13.64
C ARG A 172 -12.72 -21.85 -13.72
N GLN A 173 -11.95 -22.90 -13.97
CA GLN A 173 -10.57 -22.80 -14.40
C GLN A 173 -10.48 -21.86 -15.60
N GLN A 174 -9.55 -20.91 -15.52
CA GLN A 174 -9.20 -20.03 -16.63
C GLN A 174 -8.75 -20.87 -17.83
N ASN A 175 -9.22 -20.53 -19.03
CA ASN A 175 -8.66 -21.01 -20.30
C ASN A 175 -7.31 -20.32 -20.59
N MET A 176 -6.37 -20.35 -19.64
CA MET A 176 -5.02 -19.84 -19.81
C MET A 176 -4.07 -21.02 -20.00
N SER A 177 -3.30 -21.01 -21.08
CA SER A 177 -2.26 -22.03 -21.28
C SER A 177 -1.20 -21.92 -20.19
N GLU A 178 -0.56 -23.04 -19.84
CA GLU A 178 0.53 -23.04 -18.87
C GLU A 178 1.69 -22.12 -19.30
N GLU A 179 1.97 -22.05 -20.61
CA GLU A 179 2.98 -21.16 -21.16
C GLU A 179 2.62 -19.68 -20.90
N THR A 180 1.36 -19.30 -21.13
CA THR A 180 0.86 -17.96 -20.84
C THR A 180 0.93 -17.65 -19.35
N ALA A 181 0.56 -18.61 -18.49
CA ALA A 181 0.62 -18.46 -17.04
C ALA A 181 2.06 -18.16 -16.56
N ARG A 182 3.04 -18.92 -17.05
CA ARG A 182 4.46 -18.71 -16.75
C ARG A 182 4.95 -17.33 -17.21
N LYS A 183 4.51 -16.86 -18.38
CA LYS A 183 4.83 -15.50 -18.86
C LYS A 183 4.22 -14.42 -17.97
N VAL A 184 2.96 -14.59 -17.56
CA VAL A 184 2.31 -13.67 -16.61
C VAL A 184 3.10 -13.58 -15.31
N ASP A 185 3.46 -14.72 -14.71
CA ASP A 185 4.21 -14.72 -13.44
C ASP A 185 5.60 -14.09 -13.60
N SER A 186 6.27 -14.30 -14.73
CA SER A 186 7.54 -13.63 -15.05
C SER A 186 7.38 -12.12 -15.14
N GLU A 187 6.35 -11.63 -15.81
CA GLU A 187 6.09 -10.19 -15.95
C GLU A 187 5.70 -9.55 -14.60
N ILE A 188 4.92 -10.24 -13.76
CA ILE A 188 4.59 -9.78 -12.41
C ILE A 188 5.88 -9.56 -11.62
N ARG A 189 6.77 -10.57 -11.62
CA ARG A 189 8.07 -10.46 -10.95
C ARG A 189 8.88 -9.28 -11.47
N LYS A 190 8.96 -9.09 -12.79
CA LYS A 190 9.67 -7.93 -13.37
C LYS A 190 9.12 -6.60 -12.86
N PHE A 191 7.80 -6.42 -12.78
CA PHE A 191 7.21 -5.18 -12.26
C PHE A 191 7.51 -4.95 -10.76
N VAL A 192 7.49 -6.02 -9.95
CA VAL A 192 7.84 -5.96 -8.52
C VAL A 192 9.31 -5.62 -8.33
N ASP A 193 10.20 -6.32 -9.03
CA ASP A 193 11.65 -6.09 -8.99
C ASP A 193 12.01 -4.67 -9.44
N MET A 194 11.34 -4.15 -10.48
CA MET A 194 11.51 -2.76 -10.92
C MET A 194 11.08 -1.75 -9.84
N GLY A 195 9.99 -2.01 -9.11
CA GLY A 195 9.55 -1.17 -8.00
C GLY A 195 10.59 -1.18 -6.88
N TYR A 196 11.10 -2.36 -6.54
CA TYR A 196 12.10 -2.55 -5.51
C TYR A 196 13.41 -1.83 -5.83
N GLU A 197 13.95 -1.99 -7.05
CA GLU A 197 15.17 -1.30 -7.47
C GLU A 197 15.00 0.22 -7.53
N ARG A 198 13.81 0.69 -7.94
CA ARG A 198 13.49 2.12 -7.95
C ARG A 198 13.44 2.68 -6.54
N ALA A 199 12.81 1.98 -5.60
CA ALA A 199 12.80 2.36 -4.18
C ALA A 199 14.21 2.38 -3.60
N ARG A 200 15.03 1.36 -3.87
CA ARG A 200 16.44 1.29 -3.45
C ARG A 200 17.24 2.46 -3.96
N LYS A 201 17.10 2.81 -5.23
CA LYS A 201 17.77 3.96 -5.82
C LYS A 201 17.40 5.25 -5.08
N VAL A 202 16.11 5.51 -4.89
CA VAL A 202 15.64 6.73 -4.21
C VAL A 202 16.16 6.78 -2.77
N LEU A 203 16.03 5.70 -2.01
CA LEU A 203 16.45 5.67 -0.61
C LEU A 203 17.97 5.75 -0.43
N THR A 204 18.74 5.22 -1.37
CA THR A 204 20.21 5.35 -1.36
C THR A 204 20.65 6.77 -1.70
N GLU A 205 20.01 7.41 -2.68
CA GLU A 205 20.27 8.81 -3.04
C GLU A 205 19.81 9.79 -1.94
N LYS A 206 18.85 9.38 -1.10
CA LYS A 206 18.24 10.15 -0.01
C LYS A 206 18.54 9.57 1.37
N ILE A 207 19.71 8.96 1.52
CA ILE A 207 20.08 8.27 2.77
C ILE A 207 20.11 9.22 3.98
N ASP A 208 20.48 10.48 3.76
CA ASP A 208 20.49 11.52 4.81
C ASP A 208 19.08 11.87 5.30
N ASP A 209 18.07 11.80 4.42
CA ASP A 209 16.67 12.03 4.80
C ASP A 209 16.09 10.86 5.61
N LEU A 210 16.73 9.68 5.50
CA LEU A 210 16.34 8.46 6.22
C LEU A 210 16.93 8.41 7.64
N HIS A 211 18.05 9.10 7.90
CA HIS A 211 18.78 9.10 9.19
C HIS A 211 18.33 10.19 10.17
#